data_AF-A0AAV0Z1Z6-F1
#
_entry.id   AF-A0AAV0Z1Z6-F1
#
_cell.length_a   1.000
_cell.length_b   1.000
_cell.length_c   1.000
_cell.angle_alpha   90.00
_cell.angle_beta   90.00
_cell.angle_gamma   90.00
#
_symmetry.space_group_name_H-M   'P 1'
#
loop_
_entity.id
_entity.type
_entity.pdbx_description
1 polymer ?
#
loop_
_entity_poly.entity_id
_entity_poly.type
_entity_poly.pdbx_seq_one_letter_code
_entity_poly.pdbx_strand_id
1 'polypeptide(L)'
;MKLRITPPYTLSSITHSPSSTSLGGDLILEKMSKVKTNLDLIQWLGHDMSIKVFSYLDNSRDLVRASAVSSSWNDVVIENGLCKQLCLKKKIPEIYGVVRTIEVDNLFEIVGSTLWYYTEKRERLNRNHRVYALLAFGLVPMNNCISSHV
;
A
#
# COMPACT_ATOMS: atom_id res chain seq x y z
N MET A 1 34.18 -15.12 66.04
CA MET A 1 33.85 -16.31 66.84
C MET A 1 32.33 -16.39 66.98
N LYS A 2 31.72 -17.48 66.51
CA LYS A 2 30.27 -17.77 66.54
C LYS A 2 29.73 -17.77 67.97
N LEU A 3 28.53 -17.23 68.19
CA LEU A 3 27.50 -17.89 68.99
C LEU A 3 26.12 -17.64 68.36
N ARG A 4 25.47 -18.72 67.92
CA ARG A 4 24.03 -18.82 67.62
C ARG A 4 23.32 -19.12 68.93
N ILE A 5 22.18 -18.51 69.20
CA ILE A 5 21.08 -19.15 69.95
C ILE A 5 19.74 -18.77 69.28
N THR A 6 18.90 -19.79 69.16
CA THR A 6 17.69 -20.05 68.37
C THR A 6 16.39 -19.39 68.89
N PRO A 7 15.31 -19.36 68.08
CA PRO A 7 14.03 -18.71 68.42
C PRO A 7 13.04 -19.70 69.07
N PRO A 8 11.93 -19.23 69.67
CA PRO A 8 10.78 -20.08 69.92
C PRO A 8 9.74 -19.97 68.80
N TYR A 9 9.22 -21.14 68.50
CA TYR A 9 8.33 -21.55 67.44
C TYR A 9 6.88 -21.24 67.82
N THR A 10 6.08 -20.82 66.85
CA THR A 10 4.63 -21.04 66.88
C THR A 10 4.18 -21.47 65.49
N LEU A 11 3.88 -22.77 65.36
CA LEU A 11 3.12 -23.35 64.26
C LEU A 11 1.63 -23.24 64.61
N SER A 12 0.82 -22.69 63.71
CA SER A 12 -0.59 -23.06 63.61
C SER A 12 -1.09 -22.94 62.16
N SER A 13 -1.12 -24.09 61.51
CA SER A 13 -2.24 -24.67 60.76
C SER A 13 -2.91 -23.90 59.62
N ILE A 14 -2.48 -24.27 58.42
CA ILE A 14 -3.21 -24.63 57.18
C ILE A 14 -4.75 -24.59 57.25
N THR A 15 -5.35 -23.87 56.28
CA THR A 15 -6.58 -24.29 55.59
C THR A 15 -6.38 -24.19 54.07
N HIS A 16 -6.79 -25.26 53.38
CA HIS A 16 -6.79 -25.42 51.93
C HIS A 16 -7.82 -24.51 51.25
N SER A 17 -7.47 -23.90 50.10
CA SER A 17 -8.19 -24.09 48.82
C SER A 17 -7.60 -23.24 47.68
N PRO A 18 -7.79 -23.67 46.42
CA PRO A 18 -6.97 -23.29 45.28
C PRO A 18 -7.55 -22.08 44.54
N SER A 19 -6.70 -21.13 44.17
CA SER A 19 -7.07 -20.04 43.27
C SER A 19 -5.94 -19.78 42.28
N SER A 20 -5.84 -20.66 41.30
CA SER A 20 -5.27 -20.33 40.00
C SER A 20 -6.26 -19.43 39.27
N THR A 21 -6.05 -18.12 39.33
CA THR A 21 -6.75 -17.17 38.45
C THR A 21 -5.73 -16.22 37.85
N SER A 22 -5.07 -16.71 36.80
CA SER A 22 -4.40 -15.89 35.79
C SER A 22 -5.47 -15.07 35.04
N LEU A 23 -6.00 -14.02 35.67
CA LEU A 23 -7.04 -13.16 35.11
C LEU A 23 -6.48 -11.96 34.32
N GLY A 24 -5.18 -11.99 33.98
CA GLY A 24 -4.50 -10.92 33.25
C GLY A 24 -4.12 -11.28 31.81
N GLY A 25 -4.00 -12.57 31.47
CA GLY A 25 -3.58 -13.02 30.13
C GLY A 25 -4.72 -13.08 29.12
N ASP A 26 -5.89 -13.59 29.56
CA ASP A 26 -7.01 -13.87 28.65
C ASP A 26 -7.71 -12.60 28.17
N LEU A 27 -7.74 -11.53 28.97
CA LEU A 27 -8.31 -10.24 28.56
C LEU A 27 -7.42 -9.52 27.53
N ILE A 28 -6.10 -9.77 27.54
CA ILE A 28 -5.16 -9.22 26.56
C ILE A 28 -5.29 -9.99 25.23
N LEU A 29 -5.43 -11.32 25.29
CA LEU A 29 -5.67 -12.14 24.09
C LEU A 29 -7.07 -11.90 23.48
N GLU A 30 -8.11 -11.69 24.28
CA GLU A 30 -9.46 -11.38 23.81
C GLU A 30 -9.53 -9.97 23.18
N LYS A 31 -8.86 -8.96 23.77
CA LYS A 31 -8.70 -7.63 23.14
C LYS A 31 -7.83 -7.64 21.90
N MET A 32 -6.85 -8.55 21.80
CA MET A 32 -6.06 -8.74 20.58
C MET A 32 -6.82 -9.53 19.50
N SER A 33 -7.82 -10.35 19.87
CA SER A 33 -8.62 -11.16 18.93
C SER A 33 -9.59 -10.35 18.04
N LYS A 34 -9.70 -9.03 18.27
CA LYS A 34 -10.60 -8.15 17.51
C LYS A 34 -9.92 -6.95 16.88
N VAL A 35 -8.61 -7.02 16.63
CA VAL A 35 -8.03 -6.23 15.53
C VAL A 35 -8.23 -7.05 14.28
N LYS A 36 -9.38 -6.87 13.63
CA LYS A 36 -9.52 -7.29 12.23
C LYS A 36 -8.54 -6.42 11.45
N THR A 37 -7.32 -6.90 11.28
CA THR A 37 -6.37 -6.34 10.32
C THR A 37 -6.99 -6.57 8.96
N ASN A 38 -7.84 -5.63 8.52
CA ASN A 38 -8.27 -5.55 7.13
C ASN A 38 -7.02 -5.17 6.35
N LEU A 39 -6.19 -6.17 6.08
CA LEU A 39 -4.95 -6.05 5.33
C LEU A 39 -5.34 -5.51 3.95
N ASP A 40 -4.74 -4.38 3.57
CA ASP A 40 -5.01 -3.81 2.25
C ASP A 40 -4.54 -4.81 1.17
N LEU A 41 -5.31 -4.94 0.09
CA LEU A 41 -5.02 -5.84 -1.02
C LEU A 41 -3.59 -5.63 -1.55
N ILE A 42 -3.11 -4.38 -1.56
CA ILE A 42 -1.74 -4.02 -1.97
C ILE A 42 -0.69 -4.61 -1.02
N GLN A 43 -0.95 -4.55 0.28
CA GLN A 43 -0.04 -5.13 1.28
C GLN A 43 -0.04 -6.65 1.21
N TRP A 44 -1.18 -7.26 0.85
CA TRP A 44 -1.29 -8.71 0.68
C TRP A 44 -0.64 -9.24 -0.60
N LEU A 45 -0.85 -8.58 -1.75
CA LEU A 45 -0.25 -8.96 -3.04
C LEU A 45 1.23 -8.58 -3.15
N GLY A 46 1.66 -7.55 -2.44
CA GLY A 46 2.96 -6.93 -2.62
C GLY A 46 2.98 -5.94 -3.80
N HIS A 47 4.01 -5.10 -3.82
CA HIS A 47 4.10 -3.95 -4.75
C HIS A 47 4.11 -4.38 -6.22
N ASP A 48 5.03 -5.28 -6.61
CA ASP A 48 5.19 -5.71 -8.01
C ASP A 48 3.95 -6.42 -8.57
N MET A 49 3.33 -7.28 -7.76
CA MET A 49 2.12 -7.98 -8.18
C MET A 49 0.94 -7.01 -8.27
N SER A 50 0.86 -6.02 -7.39
CA SER A 50 -0.15 -4.95 -7.47
C SER A 50 -0.01 -4.13 -8.75
N ILE A 51 1.22 -3.75 -9.13
CA ILE A 51 1.50 -3.08 -10.41
C ILE A 51 1.02 -3.94 -11.57
N LYS A 52 1.35 -5.24 -11.55
CA LYS A 52 0.94 -6.17 -12.60
C LYS A 52 -0.59 -6.27 -12.69
N VAL A 53 -1.28 -6.41 -11.57
CA VAL A 53 -2.75 -6.42 -11.51
C VAL A 53 -3.34 -5.14 -12.09
N PHE A 54 -2.85 -3.97 -11.66
CA PHE A 54 -3.35 -2.70 -12.18
C PHE A 54 -2.98 -2.45 -13.65
N SER A 55 -1.90 -3.04 -14.15
CA SER A 55 -1.53 -2.95 -15.57
C SER A 55 -2.53 -3.64 -16.51
N TYR A 56 -3.37 -4.55 -15.99
CA TYR A 56 -4.47 -5.16 -16.73
C TYR A 56 -5.72 -4.26 -16.79
N LEU A 57 -5.76 -3.14 -16.05
CA LEU A 57 -6.86 -2.18 -16.15
C LEU A 57 -6.72 -1.38 -17.44
N ASP A 58 -7.56 -1.71 -18.41
CA ASP A 58 -7.54 -1.10 -19.74
C ASP A 58 -8.17 0.31 -19.77
N ASN A 59 -8.97 0.68 -18.78
CA ASN A 59 -9.62 1.98 -18.73
C ASN A 59 -8.95 2.90 -17.71
N SER A 60 -8.60 4.13 -18.11
CA SER A 60 -8.07 5.14 -17.19
C SER A 60 -9.07 5.46 -16.07
N ARG A 61 -10.38 5.30 -16.31
CA ARG A 61 -11.43 5.39 -15.29
C ARG A 61 -11.26 4.41 -14.15
N ASP A 62 -10.82 3.20 -14.47
CA ASP A 62 -10.72 2.12 -13.50
C ASP A 62 -9.49 2.35 -12.63
N LEU A 63 -8.40 2.83 -13.23
CA LEU A 63 -7.20 3.26 -12.50
C LEU A 63 -7.47 4.44 -11.57
N VAL A 64 -8.24 5.45 -12.00
CA VAL A 64 -8.60 6.59 -11.14
C VAL A 64 -9.52 6.17 -9.99
N ARG A 65 -10.45 5.24 -10.24
CA ARG A 65 -11.29 4.69 -9.16
C ARG A 65 -10.47 3.83 -8.20
N ALA A 66 -9.56 3.02 -8.72
CA ALA A 66 -8.63 2.24 -7.93
C ALA A 66 -7.76 3.15 -7.04
N SER A 67 -7.24 4.26 -7.55
CA SER A 67 -6.42 5.20 -6.78
C SER A 67 -7.19 5.95 -5.69
N ALA A 68 -8.53 5.90 -5.69
CA ALA A 68 -9.38 6.49 -4.67
C ALA A 68 -9.76 5.50 -3.55
N VAL A 69 -9.40 4.22 -3.66
CA VAL A 69 -9.76 3.17 -2.67
C VAL A 69 -9.00 3.38 -1.35
N SER A 70 -7.68 3.56 -1.43
CA SER A 70 -6.82 3.81 -0.27
C SER A 70 -5.59 4.60 -0.70
N SER A 71 -4.85 5.16 0.26
CA SER A 71 -3.57 5.80 -0.01
C SER A 71 -2.55 4.82 -0.61
N SER A 72 -2.53 3.55 -0.19
CA SER A 72 -1.60 2.57 -0.74
C SER A 72 -1.92 2.22 -2.20
N TRP A 73 -3.21 2.15 -2.57
CA TRP A 73 -3.58 2.01 -3.98
C TRP A 73 -3.20 3.25 -4.78
N ASN A 74 -3.41 4.44 -4.21
CA ASN A 74 -3.03 5.70 -4.81
C ASN A 74 -1.53 5.75 -5.12
N ASP A 75 -0.70 5.45 -4.14
CA ASP A 75 0.75 5.49 -4.26
C ASP A 75 1.22 4.51 -5.35
N VAL A 76 0.72 3.27 -5.38
CA VAL A 76 1.07 2.31 -6.46
C VAL A 76 0.70 2.84 -7.85
N VAL A 77 -0.51 3.40 -8.02
CA VAL A 77 -0.98 3.89 -9.32
C VAL A 77 -0.18 5.12 -9.78
N ILE A 78 0.15 6.03 -8.86
CA ILE A 78 0.77 7.31 -9.16
C ILE A 78 2.29 7.20 -9.29
N GLU A 79 2.96 6.50 -8.37
CA GLU A 79 4.42 6.32 -8.39
C GLU A 79 4.87 5.54 -9.63
N ASN A 80 4.09 4.55 -10.06
CA ASN A 80 4.38 3.75 -11.25
C ASN A 80 3.86 4.40 -12.55
N GLY A 81 3.25 5.58 -12.49
CA GLY A 81 2.81 6.32 -13.67
C GLY A 81 1.79 5.55 -14.53
N LEU A 82 0.94 4.71 -13.94
CA LEU A 82 0.11 3.76 -14.70
C LEU A 82 -0.85 4.46 -15.69
N CYS A 83 -1.41 5.60 -15.31
CA CYS A 83 -2.26 6.39 -16.22
C CYS A 83 -1.47 6.94 -17.42
N LYS A 84 -0.20 7.35 -17.21
CA LYS A 84 0.69 7.79 -18.29
C LYS A 84 0.99 6.64 -19.24
N GLN A 85 1.39 5.49 -18.69
CA GLN A 85 1.68 4.30 -19.48
C GLN A 85 0.47 3.86 -20.30
N LEU A 86 -0.72 3.81 -19.69
CA LEU A 86 -1.95 3.44 -20.40
C LEU A 86 -2.31 4.46 -21.49
N CYS A 87 -2.19 5.76 -21.19
CA CYS A 87 -2.46 6.83 -22.15
C CYS A 87 -1.54 6.72 -23.36
N LEU A 88 -0.22 6.59 -23.16
CA LEU A 88 0.75 6.47 -24.24
C LEU A 88 0.56 5.17 -25.02
N LYS A 89 0.38 4.03 -24.34
CA LYS A 89 0.12 2.74 -24.97
C LYS A 89 -1.09 2.78 -25.90
N LYS A 90 -2.17 3.49 -25.51
CA LYS A 90 -3.42 3.54 -26.29
C LYS A 90 -3.50 4.66 -27.30
N LYS A 91 -2.79 5.78 -27.10
CA LYS A 91 -2.91 6.97 -27.93
C LYS A 91 -1.70 7.23 -28.82
N ILE A 92 -0.52 6.78 -28.41
CA ILE A 92 0.74 7.01 -29.11
C ILE A 92 1.62 5.75 -29.00
N PRO A 93 1.17 4.61 -29.56
CA PRO A 93 1.88 3.34 -29.45
C PRO A 93 3.32 3.40 -29.98
N GLU A 94 3.60 4.29 -30.93
CA GLU A 94 4.91 4.50 -31.55
C GLU A 94 5.97 4.97 -30.52
N ILE A 95 5.55 5.74 -29.51
CA ILE A 95 6.45 6.34 -28.51
C ILE A 95 6.47 5.51 -27.21
N TYR A 96 5.49 4.63 -27.02
CA TYR A 96 5.34 3.85 -25.78
C TYR A 96 6.58 3.01 -25.43
N GLY A 97 7.18 2.35 -26.42
CA GLY A 97 8.37 1.51 -26.22
C GLY A 97 9.57 2.29 -25.67
N VAL A 98 9.78 3.51 -26.17
CA VAL A 98 10.88 4.40 -25.77
C VAL A 98 10.63 5.02 -24.39
N VAL A 99 9.39 5.36 -24.06
CA VAL A 99 9.07 5.95 -22.75
C VAL A 99 9.20 4.93 -21.62
N ARG A 100 8.82 3.66 -21.86
CA ARG A 100 8.94 2.60 -20.87
C ARG A 100 10.39 2.34 -20.45
N THR A 101 11.36 2.47 -21.36
CA THR A 101 12.78 2.27 -21.04
C THR A 101 13.35 3.43 -20.23
N ILE A 102 12.99 4.68 -20.56
CA ILE A 102 13.52 5.89 -19.90
C ILE A 102 13.03 6.05 -18.44
N GLU A 103 11.83 5.54 -18.12
CA GLU A 103 11.28 5.64 -16.76
C GLU A 103 11.97 4.71 -15.75
N VAL A 104 12.47 3.55 -16.19
CA VAL A 104 13.17 2.59 -15.32
C VAL A 104 14.52 3.14 -14.85
N ASP A 105 15.21 3.89 -15.72
CA ASP A 105 16.56 4.39 -15.43
C ASP A 105 16.58 5.59 -14.45
N ASN A 106 15.49 6.36 -14.36
CA ASN A 106 15.38 7.52 -13.48
C ASN A 106 15.15 7.18 -11.98
N LEU A 107 15.08 5.89 -11.62
CA LEU A 107 14.87 5.45 -10.25
C LEU A 107 16.14 5.54 -9.38
N PHE A 108 17.33 5.66 -9.99
CA PHE A 108 18.60 5.37 -9.33
C PHE A 108 19.38 6.55 -8.72
N GLU A 109 18.89 7.79 -8.75
CA GLU A 109 19.72 8.92 -8.30
C GLU A 109 19.02 9.86 -7.32
N ILE A 110 19.05 9.55 -6.02
CA ILE A 110 18.73 10.53 -4.96
C ILE A 110 19.57 10.27 -3.69
N VAL A 111 20.67 11.01 -3.55
CA VAL A 111 21.35 11.24 -2.25
C VAL A 111 21.46 12.76 -2.08
N GLY A 112 20.59 13.34 -1.24
CA GLY A 112 20.67 14.76 -0.84
C GLY A 112 19.30 15.41 -0.61
N SER A 113 19.00 15.77 0.65
CA SER A 113 17.78 16.45 1.12
C SER A 113 16.44 15.77 0.77
N THR A 114 16.35 14.52 1.22
CA THR A 114 15.23 13.56 1.18
C THR A 114 13.84 14.22 1.13
N LEU A 115 13.41 14.95 2.17
CA LEU A 115 11.99 15.27 2.36
C LEU A 115 11.42 16.25 1.31
N TRP A 116 12.09 17.38 1.06
CA TRP A 116 11.64 18.38 0.07
C TRP A 116 11.54 17.77 -1.33
N TYR A 117 12.57 17.00 -1.71
CA TYR A 117 12.59 16.31 -2.98
C TYR A 117 11.43 15.30 -3.11
N TYR A 118 11.15 14.50 -2.07
CA TYR A 118 10.03 13.55 -2.10
C TYR A 118 8.68 14.26 -2.20
N THR A 119 8.49 15.38 -1.50
CA THR A 119 7.25 16.17 -1.60
C THR A 119 7.05 16.74 -3.00
N GLU A 120 8.08 17.37 -3.56
CA GLU A 120 8.03 17.95 -4.90
C GLU A 120 7.84 16.87 -5.98
N LYS A 121 8.56 15.75 -5.86
CA LYS A 121 8.39 14.56 -6.72
C LYS A 121 6.96 14.03 -6.64
N ARG A 122 6.39 13.90 -5.45
CA ARG A 122 5.02 13.41 -5.25
C ARG A 122 3.99 14.36 -5.84
N GLU A 123 4.16 15.68 -5.67
CA GLU A 123 3.30 16.67 -6.32
C GLU A 123 3.36 16.58 -7.84
N ARG A 124 4.57 16.47 -8.40
CA ARG A 124 4.77 16.32 -9.85
C ARG A 124 4.09 15.07 -10.37
N LEU A 125 4.22 13.94 -9.68
CA LEU A 125 3.57 12.68 -10.04
C LEU A 125 2.04 12.80 -9.97
N ASN A 126 1.49 13.45 -8.94
CA ASN A 126 0.06 13.73 -8.83
C ASN A 126 -0.47 14.59 -9.98
N ARG A 127 0.24 15.67 -10.34
CA ARG A 127 -0.13 16.52 -11.48
C ARG A 127 -0.11 15.72 -12.78
N ASN A 128 0.93 14.91 -13.01
CA ASN A 128 1.02 14.03 -14.17
C ASN A 128 -0.12 13.02 -14.19
N HIS A 129 -0.43 12.35 -13.08
CA HIS A 129 -1.54 11.42 -12.98
C HIS A 129 -2.85 12.06 -13.44
N ARG A 130 -3.16 13.27 -12.96
CA ARG A 130 -4.36 14.03 -13.37
C ARG A 130 -4.36 14.35 -14.86
N VAL A 131 -3.25 14.87 -15.40
CA VAL A 131 -3.13 15.21 -16.83
C VAL A 131 -3.31 13.98 -17.71
N TYR A 132 -2.59 12.89 -17.43
CA TYR A 132 -2.67 11.68 -18.25
C TYR A 132 -3.98 10.92 -18.09
N ALA A 133 -4.58 10.94 -16.90
CA ALA A 133 -5.93 10.45 -16.72
C ALA A 133 -6.87 11.21 -17.67
N LEU A 134 -6.89 12.55 -17.59
CA LEU A 134 -7.71 13.42 -18.44
C LEU A 134 -7.44 13.24 -19.95
N LEU A 135 -6.19 13.11 -20.37
CA LEU A 135 -5.85 12.84 -21.76
C LEU A 135 -6.40 11.48 -22.22
N ALA A 136 -6.25 10.44 -21.40
CA ALA A 136 -6.81 9.12 -21.71
C ALA A 136 -8.35 9.15 -21.77
N PHE A 137 -9.01 10.02 -20.98
CA PHE A 137 -10.45 10.26 -21.03
C PHE A 137 -10.89 11.04 -22.28
N GLY A 138 -10.28 12.20 -22.53
CA GLY A 138 -10.73 13.15 -23.55
C GLY A 138 -10.43 12.67 -24.97
N LEU A 139 -9.44 11.79 -25.13
CA LEU A 139 -9.05 11.25 -26.42
C LEU A 139 -9.75 9.92 -26.75
N VAL A 140 -10.82 9.51 -26.07
CA VAL A 140 -11.63 8.32 -26.48
C VAL A 140 -11.74 8.35 -28.00
N PRO A 141 -11.32 7.29 -28.71
CA PRO A 141 -11.46 7.31 -30.15
C PRO A 141 -12.94 7.57 -30.39
N MET A 142 -13.26 8.69 -31.02
CA MET A 142 -14.53 8.78 -31.69
C MET A 142 -14.45 7.58 -32.62
N ASN A 143 -15.19 6.52 -32.30
CA ASN A 143 -15.35 5.39 -33.20
C ASN A 143 -15.85 6.09 -34.45
N ASN A 144 -14.96 6.31 -35.41
CA ASN A 144 -15.32 7.00 -36.62
C ASN A 144 -16.24 5.99 -37.29
N CYS A 145 -17.54 6.20 -37.09
CA CYS A 145 -18.63 5.55 -37.78
C CYS A 145 -18.59 6.01 -39.24
N ILE A 146 -17.44 5.89 -39.89
CA ILE A 146 -17.35 5.88 -41.34
C ILE A 146 -17.40 4.39 -41.67
N SER A 147 -18.58 3.82 -41.48
CA SER A 147 -19.00 2.68 -42.29
C SER A 147 -19.00 3.24 -43.70
N SER A 148 -17.90 3.02 -44.43
CA SER A 148 -17.85 3.23 -45.86
C SER A 148 -18.85 2.25 -46.48
N HIS A 149 -20.10 2.67 -46.60
CA HIS A 149 -20.98 2.19 -47.64
C HIS A 149 -20.40 2.72 -48.95
N VAL A 150 -19.60 1.88 -49.60
CA VAL A 150 -19.41 1.88 -51.05
C VAL A 150 -20.22 0.71 -51.58
#